data_AF-A0A923VUW9-F1
#
_entry.id   AF-A0A923VUW9-F1
#
_cell.length_a   1.000
_cell.length_b   1.000
_cell.length_c   1.000
_cell.angle_alpha   90.00
_cell.angle_beta   90.00
_cell.angle_gamma   90.00
#
_symmetry.space_group_name_H-M   'P 1'
#
loop_
_entity.id
_entity.type
_entity.pdbx_description
1 polymer ?
#
loop_
_entity_poly.entity_id
_entity_poly.type
_entity_poly.pdbx_seq_one_letter_code
_entity_poly.pdbx_strand_id
1 'polypeptide(L)'
;RNAGLPLAAGPVKTWLQRGMAGPYPDGGRIATMEVTIPIIPGGNALLLPRLRPVQDDKNGRVQPEDLVLELRLGDRRQLLGAFDNSGNEGVSPVDPKTYLIWAGDLDGDGKLDLLLNTGSCGRKVVLWLSSRATGQALVGLGGSFEFWDPSMSEC
;
A
#
# COMPACT_ATOMS: atom_id res chain seq x y z
N ARG A 1 -17.59 15.49 2.33
CA ARG A 1 -17.01 16.77 2.81
C ARG A 1 -15.51 16.57 2.90
N ASN A 2 -14.75 17.09 1.93
CA ASN A 2 -13.28 16.99 1.95
C ASN A 2 -12.76 17.98 3.00
N ALA A 3 -12.57 17.53 4.24
CA ALA A 3 -11.66 18.22 5.13
C ALA A 3 -10.31 18.29 4.41
N GLY A 4 -9.75 19.49 4.25
CA GLY A 4 -8.53 19.73 3.48
C GLY A 4 -7.42 18.76 3.86
N LEU A 5 -6.74 18.20 2.87
CA LEU A 5 -5.55 17.40 3.13
C LEU A 5 -4.46 18.36 3.66
N PRO A 6 -3.75 17.99 4.75
CA PRO A 6 -2.71 18.83 5.34
C PRO A 6 -1.41 18.80 4.52
N LEU A 7 -1.49 19.06 3.22
CA LEU A 7 -0.35 18.97 2.30
C LEU A 7 0.23 20.35 2.03
N ALA A 8 1.56 20.43 2.04
CA ALA A 8 2.31 21.62 1.66
C ALA A 8 3.19 21.32 0.44
N ALA A 9 3.37 22.32 -0.43
CA ALA A 9 4.30 22.20 -1.54
C ALA A 9 5.75 22.28 -1.04
N GLY A 10 6.63 21.45 -1.59
CA GLY A 10 8.06 21.47 -1.29
C GLY A 10 8.65 20.06 -1.21
N PRO A 11 9.94 19.96 -0.83
CA PRO A 11 10.57 18.68 -0.55
C PRO A 11 9.88 18.00 0.63
N VAL A 12 9.62 16.70 0.48
CA VAL A 12 9.08 15.85 1.54
C VAL A 12 10.11 14.80 1.95
N LYS A 13 10.08 14.41 3.22
CA LYS A 13 10.99 13.38 3.73
C LYS A 13 10.60 12.06 3.09
N THR A 14 11.50 11.53 2.26
CA THR A 14 11.33 10.26 1.56
C THR A 14 12.24 9.22 2.19
N TRP A 15 11.69 8.07 2.55
CA TRP A 15 12.46 6.96 3.09
C TRP A 15 12.69 5.84 2.09
N LEU A 16 11.68 5.56 1.26
CA LEU A 16 11.78 4.56 0.20
C LEU A 16 10.91 4.97 -0.98
N GLN A 17 11.41 4.82 -2.21
CA GLN A 17 10.62 5.11 -3.41
C GLN A 17 11.11 4.33 -4.62
N ARG A 18 10.23 4.13 -5.60
CA ARG A 18 10.46 3.21 -6.74
C ARG A 18 11.69 3.60 -7.56
N GLY A 19 11.98 4.90 -7.65
CA GLY A 19 13.12 5.46 -8.36
C GLY A 19 14.49 5.30 -7.67
N MET A 20 14.54 4.79 -6.43
CA MET A 20 15.82 4.49 -5.77
C MET A 20 16.51 3.29 -6.46
N ALA A 21 17.83 3.40 -6.59
CA ALA A 21 18.67 2.36 -7.18
C ALA A 21 18.71 1.11 -6.31
N GLY A 22 18.85 -0.06 -6.94
CA GLY A 22 18.88 -1.36 -6.26
C GLY A 22 17.49 -1.88 -5.86
N PRO A 23 17.39 -3.13 -5.39
CA PRO A 23 16.15 -3.70 -4.88
C PRO A 23 15.71 -2.99 -3.59
N TYR A 24 14.42 -3.08 -3.27
CA TYR A 24 13.97 -2.67 -1.94
C TYR A 24 14.50 -3.63 -0.86
N PRO A 25 14.73 -3.14 0.38
CA PRO A 25 15.14 -3.99 1.49
C PRO A 25 14.09 -5.08 1.77
N ASP A 26 14.52 -6.34 1.83
CA ASP A 26 13.64 -7.44 2.23
C ASP A 26 13.29 -7.36 3.73
N GLY A 27 12.26 -8.12 4.13
CA GLY A 27 11.87 -8.28 5.54
C GLY A 27 12.64 -9.35 6.31
N GLY A 28 13.72 -9.90 5.71
CA GLY A 28 14.53 -10.96 6.31
C GLY A 28 13.99 -12.37 6.09
N ARG A 29 12.96 -12.56 5.25
CA ARG A 29 12.52 -13.89 4.79
C ARG A 29 12.75 -14.06 3.30
N ILE A 30 13.33 -15.22 2.95
CA ILE A 30 13.58 -15.57 1.55
C ILE A 30 12.24 -15.90 0.88
N ALA A 31 12.03 -15.42 -0.35
CA ALA A 31 10.83 -15.65 -1.15
C ALA A 31 9.52 -15.08 -0.55
N THR A 32 9.60 -14.14 0.39
CA THR A 32 8.45 -13.35 0.82
C THR A 32 8.40 -12.03 0.06
N MET A 33 7.24 -11.68 -0.49
CA MET A 33 6.99 -10.43 -1.21
C MET A 33 6.93 -9.20 -0.28
N GLU A 34 7.60 -9.26 0.87
CA GLU A 34 7.57 -8.24 1.92
C GLU A 34 8.70 -7.22 1.74
N VAL A 35 8.48 -6.01 2.23
CA VAL A 35 9.45 -4.92 2.22
C VAL A 35 9.59 -4.28 3.58
N THR A 36 10.84 -4.06 3.98
CA THR A 36 11.18 -3.22 5.14
C THR A 36 11.27 -1.76 4.71
N ILE A 37 10.49 -0.91 5.37
CA ILE A 37 10.50 0.53 5.18
C ILE A 37 11.24 1.15 6.37
N PRO A 38 12.43 1.75 6.17
CA PRO A 38 13.09 2.48 7.25
C PRO A 38 12.30 3.74 7.58
N ILE A 39 12.02 3.98 8.85
CA ILE A 39 11.40 5.21 9.37
C ILE A 39 12.49 5.94 10.13
N ILE A 40 12.94 7.09 9.65
CA ILE A 40 14.10 7.79 10.24
C ILE A 40 13.63 9.00 11.06
N PRO A 41 13.97 9.08 12.37
CA PRO A 41 14.84 8.17 13.15
C PRO A 41 14.14 6.97 13.82
N GLY A 42 12.83 6.81 13.61
CA GLY A 42 11.89 5.98 14.39
C GLY A 42 11.76 4.47 14.11
N GLY A 43 12.74 3.79 13.54
CA GLY A 43 12.75 2.31 13.41
C GLY A 43 12.33 1.81 12.02
N ASN A 44 11.66 0.65 11.95
CA ASN A 44 11.28 0.01 10.69
C ASN A 44 9.78 -0.35 10.69
N ALA A 45 9.12 -0.15 9.56
CA ALA A 45 7.83 -0.76 9.25
C ALA A 45 8.03 -1.95 8.29
N LEU A 46 7.11 -2.92 8.34
CA LEU A 46 7.04 -4.01 7.39
C LEU A 46 5.74 -3.91 6.60
N LEU A 47 5.84 -3.93 5.28
CA LEU A 47 4.67 -4.00 4.39
C LEU A 47 4.74 -5.31 3.62
N LEU A 48 3.66 -6.08 3.64
CA LEU A 48 3.63 -7.41 3.01
C LEU A 48 2.26 -7.76 2.42
N PRO A 49 2.21 -8.49 1.29
CA PRO A 49 0.97 -9.08 0.81
C PRO A 49 0.45 -10.18 1.75
N ARG A 50 -0.87 -10.29 1.86
CA ARG A 50 -1.58 -11.32 2.61
C ARG A 50 -2.77 -11.79 1.81
N LEU A 51 -2.98 -13.10 1.77
CA LEU A 51 -4.25 -13.67 1.32
C LEU A 51 -5.27 -13.49 2.43
N ARG A 52 -6.35 -12.77 2.12
CA ARG A 52 -7.56 -12.77 2.94
C ARG A 52 -8.41 -13.95 2.46
N PRO A 53 -8.59 -14.99 3.30
CA PRO A 53 -9.40 -16.13 2.90
C PRO A 53 -10.84 -15.70 2.68
N VAL A 54 -11.48 -16.39 1.75
CA VAL A 54 -12.92 -16.34 1.48
C VAL A 54 -13.70 -16.26 2.79
N GLN A 55 -14.49 -15.21 2.96
CA GLN A 55 -15.50 -15.16 4.01
C GLN A 55 -16.85 -15.54 3.41
N ASP A 56 -17.46 -16.58 3.98
CA ASP A 56 -18.89 -16.81 3.81
C ASP A 56 -19.61 -15.61 4.42
N ASP A 57 -20.20 -14.76 3.57
CA ASP A 57 -21.23 -13.88 4.10
C ASP A 57 -22.44 -14.75 4.49
N LYS A 58 -23.18 -14.34 5.52
CA LYS A 58 -24.36 -15.07 5.99
C LYS A 58 -25.50 -15.15 4.94
N ASN A 59 -25.27 -14.59 3.74
CA ASN A 59 -26.20 -14.52 2.63
C ASN A 59 -25.76 -15.39 1.44
N GLY A 60 -24.71 -16.22 1.59
CA GLY A 60 -24.25 -17.16 0.57
C GLY A 60 -23.47 -16.53 -0.58
N ARG A 61 -23.01 -15.28 -0.47
CA ARG A 61 -22.00 -14.72 -1.37
C ARG A 61 -20.62 -15.07 -0.85
N VAL A 62 -19.96 -15.94 -1.60
CA VAL A 62 -18.54 -16.19 -1.51
C VAL A 62 -17.83 -14.92 -1.96
N GLN A 63 -17.21 -14.16 -1.05
CA GLN A 63 -16.23 -13.17 -1.47
C GLN A 63 -14.98 -13.93 -1.93
N PRO A 64 -14.47 -13.70 -3.15
CA PRO A 64 -13.27 -14.37 -3.63
C PRO A 64 -12.08 -14.11 -2.70
N GLU A 65 -11.06 -14.95 -2.81
CA GLU A 65 -9.79 -14.68 -2.13
C GLU A 65 -9.23 -13.33 -2.59
N ASP A 66 -9.02 -12.43 -1.63
CA ASP A 66 -8.47 -11.11 -1.91
C ASP A 66 -7.02 -11.09 -1.46
N LEU A 67 -6.12 -10.71 -2.36
CA LEU A 67 -4.79 -10.30 -1.93
C LEU A 67 -4.89 -8.87 -1.38
N VAL A 68 -4.38 -8.67 -0.17
CA VAL A 68 -4.37 -7.37 0.53
C VAL A 68 -2.97 -7.06 1.02
N LEU A 69 -2.69 -5.80 1.32
CA LEU A 69 -1.45 -5.42 1.98
C LEU A 69 -1.65 -5.37 3.50
N GLU A 70 -0.68 -5.85 4.27
CA GLU A 70 -0.61 -5.70 5.72
C GLU A 70 0.57 -4.80 6.06
N LEU A 71 0.30 -3.70 6.76
CA LEU A 71 1.30 -2.81 7.34
C LEU A 71 1.52 -3.18 8.80
N ARG A 72 2.79 -3.34 9.20
CA ARG A 72 3.21 -3.58 10.58
C ARG A 72 4.15 -2.49 11.07
N LEU A 73 3.95 -2.08 12.31
CA LEU A 73 4.85 -1.19 13.03
C LEU A 73 4.91 -1.64 14.50
N GLY A 74 6.03 -2.28 14.88
CA GLY A 74 6.11 -3.01 16.15
C GLY A 74 5.02 -4.09 16.22
N ASP A 75 4.25 -4.10 17.32
CA ASP A 75 3.15 -5.05 17.51
C ASP A 75 1.85 -4.66 16.78
N ARG A 76 1.78 -3.44 16.23
CA ARG A 76 0.59 -2.94 15.55
C ARG A 76 0.53 -3.47 14.13
N ARG A 77 -0.66 -3.87 13.69
CA ARG A 77 -0.93 -4.38 12.34
C ARG A 77 -2.18 -3.74 11.77
N GLN A 78 -2.14 -3.42 10.49
CA GLN A 78 -3.29 -2.89 9.75
C GLN A 78 -3.34 -3.51 8.36
N LEU A 79 -4.51 -4.00 7.95
CA LEU A 79 -4.75 -4.32 6.55
C LEU A 79 -5.05 -3.03 5.76
N LEU A 80 -4.34 -2.84 4.67
CA LEU A 80 -4.57 -1.83 3.66
C LEU A 80 -5.33 -2.48 2.49
N GLY A 81 -5.88 -1.64 1.60
CA GLY A 81 -6.82 -2.06 0.54
C GLY A 81 -6.43 -3.32 -0.24
N ALA A 82 -7.43 -3.95 -0.86
CA ALA A 82 -7.22 -5.11 -1.72
C ALA A 82 -6.60 -4.71 -3.06
N PHE A 83 -5.85 -5.63 -3.65
CA PHE A 83 -5.48 -5.54 -5.05
C PHE A 83 -6.73 -5.74 -5.91
N ASP A 84 -6.86 -4.98 -6.99
CA ASP A 84 -7.96 -5.15 -7.92
C ASP A 84 -7.75 -6.46 -8.69
N ASN A 85 -8.65 -7.42 -8.52
CA ASN A 85 -8.60 -8.75 -9.17
C ASN A 85 -9.45 -8.79 -10.45
N SER A 86 -9.62 -7.65 -11.14
CA SER A 86 -10.58 -7.50 -12.24
C SER A 86 -10.10 -8.01 -13.61
N GLY A 87 -8.84 -8.42 -13.74
CA GLY A 87 -8.29 -9.04 -14.96
C GLY A 87 -8.32 -10.56 -14.91
N ASN A 88 -8.35 -11.21 -16.08
CA ASN A 88 -8.06 -12.66 -16.21
C ASN A 88 -6.57 -12.98 -15.96
N GLU A 89 -5.74 -11.96 -15.74
CA GLU A 89 -4.38 -12.11 -15.27
C GLU A 89 -4.40 -12.41 -13.78
N GLY A 90 -4.00 -13.63 -13.41
CA GLY A 90 -3.86 -14.01 -12.00
C GLY A 90 -3.06 -12.98 -11.21
N VAL A 91 -3.38 -12.87 -9.91
CA VAL A 91 -2.75 -11.95 -8.96
C VAL A 91 -1.22 -12.02 -9.07
N SER A 92 -0.58 -11.01 -9.65
CA SER A 92 0.89 -10.98 -9.77
C SER A 92 1.53 -9.72 -9.16
N PRO A 93 1.67 -9.64 -7.83
CA PRO A 93 2.64 -8.76 -7.21
C PRO A 93 3.79 -9.59 -6.63
N VAL A 94 4.89 -9.70 -7.37
CA VAL A 94 6.08 -10.44 -6.92
C VAL A 94 7.27 -9.52 -6.62
N ASP A 95 7.18 -8.23 -6.93
CA ASP A 95 8.20 -7.22 -6.58
C ASP A 95 7.58 -6.13 -5.69
N PRO A 96 8.13 -5.86 -4.49
CA PRO A 96 7.71 -4.74 -3.66
C PRO A 96 7.69 -3.38 -4.36
N LYS A 97 8.55 -3.13 -5.35
CA LYS A 97 8.52 -1.91 -6.17
C LYS A 97 7.23 -1.77 -6.97
N THR A 98 6.54 -2.87 -7.27
CA THR A 98 5.29 -2.85 -8.04
C THR A 98 4.14 -2.26 -7.23
N TYR A 99 4.04 -2.59 -5.94
CA TYR A 99 2.96 -2.11 -5.08
C TYR A 99 3.35 -0.92 -4.19
N LEU A 100 4.62 -0.76 -3.81
CA LEU A 100 5.09 0.38 -3.01
C LEU A 100 5.76 1.41 -3.90
N ILE A 101 5.00 2.45 -4.26
CA ILE A 101 5.51 3.57 -5.08
C ILE A 101 6.43 4.45 -4.23
N TRP A 102 5.96 4.82 -3.03
CA TRP A 102 6.63 5.76 -2.15
C TRP A 102 6.23 5.55 -0.68
N ALA A 103 7.19 5.75 0.21
CA ALA A 103 7.02 5.80 1.66
C ALA A 103 7.86 6.93 2.25
N GLY A 104 7.27 7.68 3.17
CA GLY A 104 7.90 8.84 3.80
C GLY A 104 6.93 9.58 4.71
N ASP A 105 7.19 10.87 4.91
CA ASP A 105 6.39 11.79 5.72
C ASP A 105 5.91 12.92 4.79
N LEU A 106 4.73 12.74 4.21
CA LEU A 106 4.19 13.55 3.12
C LEU A 106 3.51 14.81 3.67
N ASP A 107 2.82 14.67 4.80
CA ASP A 107 2.11 15.79 5.45
C ASP A 107 2.92 16.47 6.57
N GLY A 108 4.12 15.97 6.88
CA GLY A 108 5.07 16.62 7.79
C GLY A 108 4.77 16.38 9.27
N ASP A 109 3.93 15.40 9.60
CA ASP A 109 3.64 15.02 10.99
C ASP A 109 4.72 14.14 11.63
N GLY A 110 5.74 13.76 10.85
CA GLY A 110 6.88 12.96 11.28
C GLY A 110 6.65 11.45 11.25
N LYS A 111 5.49 10.97 10.79
CA LYS A 111 5.12 9.55 10.75
C LYS A 111 5.01 9.04 9.30
N LEU A 112 4.78 7.73 9.20
CA LEU A 112 4.74 7.02 7.93
C LEU A 112 3.44 7.26 7.17
N ASP A 113 3.59 7.85 6.00
CA ASP A 113 2.62 7.92 4.93
C ASP A 113 3.04 7.00 3.77
N LEU A 114 2.06 6.53 3.00
CA LEU A 114 2.28 5.56 1.94
C LEU A 114 1.55 5.97 0.65
N LEU A 115 2.23 5.78 -0.47
CA LEU A 115 1.62 5.78 -1.80
C LEU A 115 1.75 4.38 -2.39
N LEU A 116 0.60 3.72 -2.58
CA LEU A 116 0.54 2.32 -2.97
C LEU A 116 -0.13 2.17 -4.33
N ASN A 117 0.36 1.24 -5.15
CA ASN A 117 -0.32 0.78 -6.35
C ASN A 117 -1.01 -0.55 -6.06
N THR A 118 -2.33 -0.57 -6.13
CA THR A 118 -3.14 -1.79 -5.92
C THR A 118 -3.90 -2.21 -7.18
N GLY A 119 -3.65 -1.57 -8.33
CA GLY A 119 -4.30 -1.94 -9.59
C GLY A 119 -3.56 -3.07 -10.33
N SER A 120 -4.31 -3.92 -11.03
CA SER A 120 -3.80 -4.98 -11.92
C SER A 120 -3.75 -4.53 -13.38
N CYS A 121 -4.92 -4.16 -13.94
CA CYS A 121 -5.12 -3.77 -15.33
C CYS A 121 -5.30 -2.27 -15.58
N GLY A 122 -5.55 -1.53 -14.51
CA GLY A 122 -5.41 -0.07 -14.44
C GLY A 122 -4.39 0.29 -13.38
N ARG A 123 -3.96 1.55 -13.34
CA ARG A 123 -3.16 2.04 -12.22
C ARG A 123 -4.11 2.61 -11.17
N LYS A 124 -4.28 1.89 -10.07
CA LYS A 124 -4.96 2.38 -8.88
C LYS A 124 -3.93 2.77 -7.84
N VAL A 125 -3.73 4.07 -7.71
CA VAL A 125 -2.81 4.65 -6.74
C VAL A 125 -3.60 5.14 -5.54
N VAL A 126 -3.26 4.65 -4.36
CA VAL A 126 -3.93 4.99 -3.10
C VAL A 126 -2.95 5.69 -2.18
N LEU A 127 -3.32 6.88 -1.72
CA LEU A 127 -2.62 7.65 -0.71
C LEU A 127 -3.17 7.28 0.67
N TRP A 128 -2.27 6.87 1.56
CA TRP A 128 -2.54 6.65 2.97
C TRP A 128 -1.74 7.64 3.80
N LEU A 129 -2.42 8.37 4.67
CA LEU A 129 -1.81 9.36 5.56
C LEU A 129 -1.95 8.91 7.02
N SER A 130 -0.86 9.01 7.76
CA SER A 130 -0.82 8.81 9.20
C SER A 130 -1.75 9.78 9.94
N SER A 131 -1.83 11.05 9.50
CA SER A 131 -2.72 12.07 10.06
C SER A 131 -4.22 11.78 9.86
N ARG A 132 -4.56 10.83 9.00
CA ARG A 132 -5.93 10.34 8.77
C ARG A 132 -6.26 9.06 9.52
N ALA A 133 -5.31 8.50 10.27
CA ALA A 133 -5.55 7.32 11.08
C ALA A 133 -6.61 7.60 12.17
N THR A 134 -7.47 6.61 12.41
CA THR A 134 -8.48 6.67 13.48
C THR A 134 -8.38 5.42 14.36
N GLY A 135 -8.71 5.55 15.65
CA GLY A 135 -8.64 4.46 16.61
C GLY A 135 -7.23 3.85 16.68
N GLN A 136 -7.12 2.55 16.38
CA GLN A 136 -5.87 1.80 16.44
C GLN A 136 -5.12 1.73 15.08
N ALA A 137 -5.68 2.31 14.02
CA ALA A 137 -5.07 2.32 12.69
C ALA A 137 -3.71 3.06 12.69
N LEU A 138 -2.79 2.60 11.86
CA LEU A 138 -1.49 3.22 11.59
C LEU A 138 -1.63 4.38 10.60
N VAL A 139 -2.47 4.21 9.58
CA VAL A 139 -2.74 5.18 8.51
C VAL A 139 -4.23 5.19 8.14
N GLY A 140 -4.73 6.29 7.58
CA GLY A 140 -6.07 6.40 7.02
C GLY A 140 -6.06 6.83 5.55
N LEU A 141 -7.17 6.62 4.85
CA LEU A 141 -7.29 6.98 3.44
C LEU A 141 -7.17 8.50 3.26
N GLY A 142 -6.14 8.93 2.52
CA GLY A 142 -5.96 10.31 2.08
C GLY A 142 -6.63 10.58 0.73
N GLY A 143 -6.68 9.57 -0.13
CA GLY A 143 -7.35 9.63 -1.43
C GLY A 143 -6.94 8.48 -2.34
N SER A 144 -7.61 8.36 -3.48
CA SER A 144 -7.24 7.39 -4.51
C SER A 144 -7.41 7.99 -5.89
N PHE A 145 -6.54 7.59 -6.81
CA PHE A 145 -6.63 7.89 -8.22
C PHE A 145 -6.58 6.58 -8.99
N GLU A 146 -7.53 6.42 -9.91
CA GLU A 146 -7.61 5.24 -10.77
C GLU A 146 -7.69 5.73 -12.20
N PHE A 147 -6.86 5.14 -13.06
CA PHE A 147 -6.97 5.35 -14.49
C PHE A 147 -6.77 4.06 -15.25
N TRP A 148 -7.51 3.95 -16.34
CA TRP A 148 -7.34 2.90 -17.34
C TRP A 148 -6.28 3.35 -18.34
N ASP A 149 -5.27 2.51 -18.56
CA ASP A 149 -4.28 2.76 -19.60
C ASP A 149 -4.76 2.07 -20.89
N PRO A 150 -5.29 2.81 -21.88
CA PRO A 150 -5.86 2.21 -23.09
C PRO A 150 -4.82 1.50 -23.95
N SER A 151 -3.52 1.69 -23.68
CA SER A 151 -2.44 0.96 -24.34
C SER A 151 -2.21 -0.44 -23.76
N MET A 152 -2.73 -0.75 -22.57
CA MET A 152 -2.75 -2.10 -22.00
C MET A 152 -4.01 -2.83 -22.48
N SER A 153 -4.13 -2.99 -23.79
CA SER A 153 -5.28 -3.62 -24.47
C SER A 153 -5.40 -5.13 -24.26
N GLU A 154 -4.43 -5.75 -23.58
CA GLU A 154 -4.39 -7.20 -23.29
C GLU A 154 -4.70 -7.54 -21.84
N CYS A 155 -5.21 -6.55 -21.09
CA CYS A 155 -6.14 -6.84 -20.00
C CYS A 155 -7.55 -7.05 -20.58
#